data_AF-A0A9Q1CIK4-F1
#
_entry.id   AF-A0A9Q1CIK4-F1
#
_cell.length_a   1.000
_cell.length_b   1.000
_cell.length_c   1.000
_cell.angle_alpha   90.00
_cell.angle_beta   90.00
_cell.angle_gamma   90.00
#
_symmetry.space_group_name_H-M   'P 1'
#
loop_
_entity.id
_entity.type
_entity.pdbx_description
1 polymer ?
#
loop_
_entity_poly.entity_id
_entity_poly.type
_entity_poly.pdbx_seq_one_letter_code
_entity_poly.pdbx_strand_id
1 'polypeptide(L)'
;MKFHEIFAYGVRNMWRCSVDRGDSESGYGAGRIFCGDVGQNRYEEIDIIVNGGNYGWRAMEGNSCYDSNLCNERFIGDNYVSPIHVYSHSVGKSVTGGYVYRGCQYPHLQGIYIYGDFWNGRLFKLEENGEEWTNTEICLGTKDICTGNLWNFFPKNILSFGEDEAGEVYMLVTDIASSSHTGGKIFRFVDPNKRGNPEECHVEERPVPVFGPISPFEPSSNEKNGATTDGQSVGEEDVTKPDSVLTTSRSNNIHAVPTLCLTLLTASLIVTKPLSSSERLVMFGFVILLQGMQYVQRTAQDYILH
;
A
#
# COMPACT_ATOMS: atom_id res chain seq x y z
N MET A 1 -27.83 13.30 23.41
CA MET A 1 -27.14 12.16 24.01
C MET A 1 -25.69 12.27 23.59
N LYS A 2 -24.76 12.52 24.52
CA LYS A 2 -23.32 12.60 24.21
C LYS A 2 -22.75 11.26 24.64
N PHE A 3 -22.65 10.32 23.72
CA PHE A 3 -21.97 9.05 23.98
C PHE A 3 -20.47 9.36 23.98
N HIS A 4 -19.78 9.05 25.07
CA HIS A 4 -18.38 9.45 25.24
C HIS A 4 -17.43 8.61 24.38
N GLU A 5 -17.91 7.47 23.88
CA GLU A 5 -17.18 6.51 23.06
C GLU A 5 -17.28 6.83 21.55
N ILE A 6 -18.31 7.56 21.12
CA ILE A 6 -18.55 7.86 19.71
C ILE A 6 -17.75 9.10 19.31
N PHE A 7 -16.63 8.89 18.61
CA PHE A 7 -15.84 9.98 18.02
C PHE A 7 -16.49 10.54 16.76
N ALA A 8 -16.97 9.69 15.86
CA ALA A 8 -17.66 10.07 14.64
C ALA A 8 -18.64 8.95 14.22
N TYR A 9 -19.57 9.26 13.31
CA TYR A 9 -20.65 8.33 12.92
C TYR A 9 -21.06 8.52 11.45
N GLY A 10 -21.99 7.69 10.97
CA GLY A 10 -22.48 7.79 9.59
C GLY A 10 -21.54 7.19 8.56
N VAL A 11 -20.70 6.23 8.96
CA VAL A 11 -19.86 5.42 8.06
C VAL A 11 -20.52 4.07 7.79
N ARG A 12 -20.20 3.41 6.68
CA ARG A 12 -20.74 2.11 6.30
C ARG A 12 -19.84 0.95 6.75
N ASN A 13 -18.66 0.87 6.16
CA ASN A 13 -17.69 -0.21 6.29
C ASN A 13 -16.27 0.33 6.12
N MET A 14 -15.88 1.14 7.10
CA MET A 14 -14.56 1.74 7.13
C MET A 14 -13.49 0.66 7.35
N TRP A 15 -12.67 0.40 6.33
CA TRP A 15 -11.75 -0.73 6.33
C TRP A 15 -10.42 -0.43 7.02
N ARG A 16 -9.63 0.47 6.41
CA ARG A 16 -8.35 0.92 6.98
C ARG A 16 -8.42 2.41 7.24
N CYS A 17 -8.03 2.76 8.46
CA CYS A 17 -7.68 4.11 8.83
C CYS A 17 -6.19 4.22 9.14
N SER A 18 -5.61 5.38 8.83
CA SER A 18 -4.26 5.78 9.22
C SER A 18 -4.28 7.20 9.76
N VAL A 19 -3.31 7.50 10.63
CA VAL A 19 -3.11 8.84 11.18
C VAL A 19 -1.92 9.46 10.48
N ASP A 20 -2.11 10.61 9.85
CA ASP A 20 -1.02 11.40 9.29
C ASP A 20 -0.10 11.87 10.42
N ARG A 21 1.17 11.45 10.41
CA ARG A 21 2.17 11.88 11.40
C ARG A 21 2.51 13.36 11.28
N GLY A 22 2.15 13.97 10.16
CA GLY A 22 2.48 15.34 9.81
C GLY A 22 3.84 15.45 9.14
N ASP A 23 4.02 16.56 8.45
CA ASP A 23 5.31 16.96 7.90
C ASP A 23 6.33 17.18 9.03
N SER A 24 7.55 16.66 8.87
CA SER A 24 8.56 16.67 9.95
C SER A 24 9.07 18.07 10.29
N GLU A 25 9.03 19.01 9.35
CA GLU A 25 9.50 20.39 9.55
C GLU A 25 8.37 21.31 10.01
N SER A 26 7.25 21.31 9.30
CA SER A 26 6.13 22.24 9.53
C SER A 26 5.08 21.72 10.51
N GLY A 27 5.05 20.41 10.77
CA GLY A 27 3.97 19.74 11.52
C GLY A 27 2.63 19.69 10.76
N TYR A 28 2.59 20.15 9.51
CA TYR A 28 1.37 20.20 8.72
C TYR A 28 0.76 18.81 8.53
N GLY A 29 -0.52 18.69 8.83
CA GLY A 29 -1.30 17.47 8.67
C GLY A 29 -1.26 16.49 9.85
N ALA A 30 -0.45 16.77 10.89
CA ALA A 30 -0.35 15.90 12.07
C ALA A 30 -1.71 15.65 12.73
N GLY A 31 -2.03 14.37 12.96
CA GLY A 31 -3.24 13.93 13.64
C GLY A 31 -4.48 13.80 12.76
N ARG A 32 -4.41 14.14 11.47
CA ARG A 32 -5.51 13.88 10.53
C ARG A 32 -5.70 12.38 10.35
N ILE A 33 -6.94 11.91 10.47
CA ILE A 33 -7.28 10.49 10.35
C ILE A 33 -7.85 10.26 8.96
N PHE A 34 -7.13 9.54 8.10
CA PHE A 34 -7.61 9.16 6.77
C PHE A 34 -8.20 7.76 6.82
N CYS A 35 -9.36 7.56 6.21
CA CYS A 35 -9.97 6.25 6.14
C CYS A 35 -10.54 5.96 4.75
N GLY A 36 -10.52 4.69 4.34
CA GLY A 36 -11.31 4.21 3.21
C GLY A 36 -12.60 3.57 3.70
N ASP A 37 -13.75 4.01 3.18
CA ASP A 37 -15.06 3.44 3.47
C ASP A 37 -15.64 2.75 2.23
N VAL A 38 -15.92 1.45 2.38
CA VAL A 38 -16.47 0.62 1.31
C VAL A 38 -17.97 0.86 1.22
N GLY A 39 -18.45 1.35 0.07
CA GLY A 39 -19.87 1.58 -0.16
C GLY A 39 -20.66 0.32 -0.43
N GLN A 40 -21.96 0.50 -0.66
CA GLN A 40 -22.91 -0.61 -0.77
C GLN A 40 -23.02 -1.15 -2.19
N ASN A 41 -23.20 -0.26 -3.17
CA ASN A 41 -23.61 -0.59 -4.52
C ASN A 41 -22.88 0.21 -5.61
N ARG A 42 -22.51 1.47 -5.35
CA ARG A 42 -22.10 2.39 -6.42
C ARG A 42 -20.75 3.06 -6.23
N TYR A 43 -20.37 3.38 -5.00
CA TYR A 43 -19.22 4.24 -4.75
C TYR A 43 -18.37 3.74 -3.59
N GLU A 44 -17.07 3.92 -3.74
CA GLU A 44 -16.09 3.82 -2.67
C GLU A 44 -15.64 5.24 -2.30
N GLU A 45 -15.27 5.47 -1.04
CA GLU A 45 -14.91 6.80 -0.57
C GLU A 45 -13.65 6.82 0.33
N ILE A 46 -12.98 7.98 0.32
CA ILE A 46 -11.90 8.32 1.24
C ILE A 46 -12.35 9.53 2.05
N ASP A 47 -12.22 9.43 3.37
CA ASP A 47 -12.65 10.44 4.34
C ASP A 47 -11.51 10.90 5.22
N ILE A 48 -11.58 12.17 5.64
CA ILE A 48 -10.81 12.68 6.79
C ILE A 48 -11.73 12.70 8.00
N ILE A 49 -11.44 11.86 8.99
CA ILE A 49 -12.30 11.68 10.14
C ILE A 49 -12.08 12.79 11.17
N VAL A 50 -13.14 13.56 11.42
CA VAL A 50 -13.20 14.64 12.40
C VAL A 50 -14.15 14.31 13.57
N ASN A 51 -13.87 14.91 14.72
CA ASN A 51 -14.66 14.75 15.93
C ASN A 51 -16.10 15.26 15.73
N GLY A 52 -17.09 14.40 16.02
CA GLY A 52 -18.51 14.68 15.85
C GLY A 52 -19.01 14.63 14.41
N GLY A 53 -18.16 14.27 13.44
CA GLY A 53 -18.52 14.22 12.03
C GLY A 53 -19.55 13.13 11.72
N ASN A 54 -20.48 13.45 10.82
CA ASN A 54 -21.44 12.52 10.22
C ASN A 54 -21.10 12.29 8.74
N TYR A 55 -20.70 11.07 8.36
CA TYR A 55 -20.38 10.75 6.96
C TYR A 55 -21.61 10.30 6.14
N GLY A 56 -22.80 10.39 6.73
CA GLY A 56 -24.08 10.35 6.02
C GLY A 56 -24.66 8.96 5.74
N TRP A 57 -23.94 7.87 5.92
CA TRP A 57 -24.51 6.52 5.82
C TRP A 57 -25.60 6.30 6.88
N ARG A 58 -26.78 5.76 6.57
CA ARG A 58 -27.22 5.13 5.30
C ARG A 58 -27.98 6.03 4.32
N ALA A 59 -28.02 7.34 4.56
CA ALA A 59 -28.67 8.28 3.63
C ALA A 59 -27.82 8.50 2.37
N MET A 60 -26.52 8.75 2.56
CA MET A 60 -25.56 9.03 1.48
C MET A 60 -24.67 7.80 1.19
N GLU A 61 -24.18 7.71 -0.04
CA GLU A 61 -23.13 6.79 -0.49
C GLU A 61 -22.21 7.59 -1.42
N GLY A 62 -21.00 7.91 -0.98
CA GLY A 62 -20.22 8.98 -1.60
C GLY A 62 -20.98 10.32 -1.53
N ASN A 63 -20.88 11.09 -2.62
CA ASN A 63 -21.60 12.35 -2.76
C ASN A 63 -23.03 12.19 -3.31
N SER A 64 -23.55 10.97 -3.33
CA SER A 64 -24.86 10.65 -3.91
C SER A 64 -25.85 10.17 -2.86
N CYS A 65 -27.10 10.58 -3.01
CA CYS A 65 -28.19 10.03 -2.23
C CYS A 65 -28.35 8.52 -2.49
N TYR A 66 -28.26 7.71 -1.44
CA TYR A 66 -28.49 6.27 -1.45
C TYR A 66 -29.94 5.92 -1.11
N ASP A 67 -30.43 6.35 0.06
CA ASP A 67 -31.83 6.15 0.47
C ASP A 67 -32.60 7.46 0.33
N SER A 68 -33.41 7.56 -0.72
CA SER A 68 -34.21 8.75 -1.02
C SER A 68 -35.16 9.18 0.09
N ASN A 69 -35.56 8.28 1.00
CA ASN A 69 -36.39 8.64 2.15
C ASN A 69 -35.58 9.32 3.28
N LEU A 70 -34.27 9.12 3.28
CA LEU A 70 -33.35 9.62 4.29
C LEU A 70 -32.47 10.78 3.79
N CYS A 71 -32.39 11.02 2.49
CA CYS A 71 -31.67 12.15 1.89
C CYS A 71 -32.43 13.47 1.99
N ASN A 72 -32.80 13.85 3.20
CA ASN A 72 -33.23 15.20 3.48
C ASN A 72 -32.36 15.80 4.59
N GLU A 73 -32.25 17.12 4.59
CA GLU A 73 -31.42 17.87 5.53
C GLU A 73 -31.76 17.54 6.99
N ARG A 74 -33.04 17.21 7.27
CA ARG A 74 -33.49 16.81 8.61
C ARG A 74 -32.82 15.53 9.12
N PHE A 75 -32.51 14.57 8.25
CA PHE A 75 -31.91 13.29 8.65
C PHE A 75 -30.39 13.24 8.50
N ILE A 76 -29.83 13.97 7.53
CA ILE A 76 -28.38 14.11 7.37
C ILE A 76 -27.80 15.02 8.46
N GLY A 77 -28.52 16.09 8.82
CA GLY A 77 -28.16 17.03 9.87
C GLY A 77 -26.97 17.92 9.52
N ASP A 78 -26.69 18.88 10.40
CA ASP A 78 -25.74 19.98 10.15
C ASP A 78 -24.26 19.56 10.25
N ASN A 79 -23.97 18.38 10.81
CA ASN A 79 -22.60 17.87 10.99
C ASN A 79 -22.15 16.95 9.85
N TYR A 80 -22.80 17.04 8.68
CA TYR A 80 -22.41 16.24 7.53
C TYR A 80 -21.02 16.62 7.04
N VAL A 81 -20.17 15.61 6.87
CA VAL A 81 -18.82 15.75 6.33
C VAL A 81 -18.78 14.98 5.02
N SER A 82 -18.47 15.70 3.94
CA SER A 82 -18.31 15.11 2.63
C SER A 82 -16.99 14.34 2.55
N PRO A 83 -16.94 13.19 1.84
CA PRO A 83 -15.69 12.52 1.54
C PRO A 83 -14.75 13.42 0.72
N ILE A 84 -13.44 13.32 0.98
CA ILE A 84 -12.42 14.05 0.23
C ILE A 84 -12.22 13.45 -1.16
N HIS A 85 -12.58 12.18 -1.34
CA HIS A 85 -12.57 11.54 -2.64
C HIS A 85 -13.62 10.44 -2.74
N VAL A 86 -14.26 10.34 -3.91
CA VAL A 86 -15.26 9.31 -4.23
C VAL A 86 -14.95 8.76 -5.62
N TYR A 87 -15.05 7.44 -5.78
CA TYR A 87 -14.96 6.80 -7.09
C TYR A 87 -16.00 5.70 -7.26
N SER A 88 -16.43 5.47 -8.49
CA SER A 88 -17.50 4.51 -8.79
C SER A 88 -17.02 3.06 -8.82
N HIS A 89 -17.96 2.13 -8.69
CA HIS A 89 -17.74 0.68 -8.83
C HIS A 89 -17.22 0.22 -10.21
N SER A 90 -17.20 1.11 -11.20
CA SER A 90 -16.52 0.88 -12.48
C SER A 90 -15.01 1.11 -12.40
N VAL A 91 -14.54 1.89 -11.43
CA VAL A 91 -13.12 2.17 -11.17
C VAL A 91 -12.55 1.11 -10.23
N GLY A 92 -13.22 0.81 -9.10
CA GLY A 92 -12.86 -0.18 -8.08
C GLY A 92 -14.04 -0.43 -7.12
N LYS A 93 -14.02 -1.48 -6.29
CA LYS A 93 -15.22 -1.95 -5.54
C LYS A 93 -14.94 -2.33 -4.09
N SER A 94 -13.73 -2.08 -3.62
CA SER A 94 -13.35 -2.41 -2.26
C SER A 94 -12.12 -1.60 -1.92
N VAL A 95 -12.34 -0.35 -1.53
CA VAL A 95 -11.27 0.53 -1.08
C VAL A 95 -10.60 -0.08 0.14
N THR A 96 -9.29 -0.28 0.05
CA THR A 96 -8.51 -0.79 1.18
C THR A 96 -8.16 0.35 2.14
N GLY A 97 -8.16 1.61 1.70
CA GLY A 97 -7.55 2.72 2.42
C GLY A 97 -6.03 2.76 2.23
N GLY A 98 -5.33 3.59 3.00
CA GLY A 98 -3.96 3.96 2.68
C GLY A 98 -3.21 4.72 3.78
N TYR A 99 -2.11 5.36 3.40
CA TYR A 99 -1.24 6.16 4.29
C TYR A 99 -0.77 7.44 3.59
N VAL A 100 -0.65 8.52 4.35
CA VAL A 100 0.11 9.70 3.92
C VAL A 100 1.59 9.36 4.03
N TYR A 101 2.34 9.45 2.93
CA TYR A 101 3.76 9.16 2.96
C TYR A 101 4.52 10.30 3.64
N ARG A 102 5.25 9.96 4.70
CA ARG A 102 6.09 10.86 5.50
C ARG A 102 7.56 10.42 5.56
N GLY A 103 7.94 9.43 4.75
CA GLY A 103 9.28 8.83 4.73
C GLY A 103 10.36 9.75 4.17
N CYS A 104 11.53 9.75 4.77
CA CYS A 104 12.63 10.62 4.32
C CYS A 104 13.22 10.18 2.96
N GLN A 105 13.13 8.89 2.59
CA GLN A 105 13.90 8.37 1.46
C GLN A 105 13.38 8.82 0.08
N TYR A 106 12.10 9.17 -0.06
CA TYR A 106 11.52 9.53 -1.35
C TYR A 106 10.80 10.89 -1.28
N PRO A 107 11.54 12.02 -1.44
CA PRO A 107 11.01 13.36 -1.27
C PRO A 107 9.81 13.70 -2.18
N HIS A 108 9.70 13.07 -3.36
CA HIS A 108 8.56 13.32 -4.26
C HIS A 108 7.25 12.72 -3.76
N LEU A 109 7.29 11.85 -2.76
CA LEU A 109 6.12 11.20 -2.20
C LEU A 109 5.60 11.93 -0.96
N GLN A 110 6.36 12.91 -0.47
CA GLN A 110 6.04 13.62 0.76
C GLN A 110 4.66 14.27 0.72
N GLY A 111 3.85 13.96 1.74
CA GLY A 111 2.50 14.50 1.90
C GLY A 111 1.44 13.86 0.99
N ILE A 112 1.81 12.91 0.12
CA ILE A 112 0.88 12.23 -0.77
C ILE A 112 0.18 11.10 -0.01
N TYR A 113 -1.16 11.05 -0.09
CA TYR A 113 -1.93 9.91 0.44
C TYR A 113 -2.00 8.79 -0.60
N ILE A 114 -1.32 7.67 -0.31
CA ILE A 114 -1.26 6.50 -1.19
C ILE A 114 -2.24 5.46 -0.67
N TYR A 115 -3.15 5.00 -1.53
CA TYR A 115 -4.16 4.01 -1.19
C TYR A 115 -4.36 3.01 -2.33
N GLY A 116 -5.10 1.94 -2.05
CA GLY A 116 -5.36 0.88 -3.02
C GLY A 116 -6.79 0.34 -2.94
N ASP A 117 -7.15 -0.44 -3.96
CA ASP A 117 -8.43 -1.14 -4.06
C ASP A 117 -8.19 -2.65 -4.14
N PHE A 118 -8.79 -3.39 -3.21
CA PHE A 118 -8.64 -4.83 -3.09
C PHE A 118 -9.20 -5.58 -4.32
N TRP A 119 -10.29 -5.09 -4.91
CA TRP A 119 -11.00 -5.81 -5.97
C TRP A 119 -10.21 -5.88 -7.27
N ASN A 120 -9.50 -4.81 -7.64
CA ASN A 120 -8.78 -4.70 -8.90
C ASN A 120 -7.24 -4.63 -8.75
N GLY A 121 -6.72 -4.38 -7.53
CA GLY A 121 -5.30 -4.21 -7.26
C GLY A 121 -4.71 -2.91 -7.76
N ARG A 122 -5.54 -1.92 -8.07
CA ARG A 122 -5.10 -0.60 -8.51
C ARG A 122 -4.62 0.20 -7.30
N LEU A 123 -3.60 1.01 -7.55
CA LEU A 123 -3.04 1.94 -6.58
C LEU A 123 -3.31 3.35 -7.05
N PHE A 124 -3.54 4.23 -6.10
CA PHE A 124 -3.89 5.61 -6.34
C PHE A 124 -3.13 6.51 -5.38
N LYS A 125 -2.95 7.75 -5.81
CA LYS A 125 -2.46 8.83 -4.98
C LYS A 125 -3.47 9.97 -4.93
N LEU A 126 -3.66 10.51 -3.74
CA LEU A 126 -4.40 11.73 -3.49
C LEU A 126 -3.41 12.83 -3.08
N GLU A 127 -3.41 13.91 -3.85
CA GLU A 127 -2.58 15.09 -3.62
C GLU A 127 -3.48 16.26 -3.20
N GLU A 128 -3.16 16.85 -2.04
CA GLU A 128 -3.88 17.99 -1.48
C GLU A 128 -3.38 19.30 -2.10
N ASN A 129 -4.28 20.08 -2.69
CA ASN A 129 -4.01 21.36 -3.33
C ASN A 129 -4.91 22.44 -2.70
N GLY A 130 -4.57 22.86 -1.48
CA GLY A 130 -5.45 23.73 -0.70
C GLY A 130 -6.66 22.96 -0.17
N GLU A 131 -7.86 23.35 -0.57
CA GLU A 131 -9.10 22.65 -0.20
C GLU A 131 -9.50 21.54 -1.20
N GLU A 132 -8.79 21.44 -2.33
CA GLU A 132 -9.08 20.44 -3.37
C GLU A 132 -8.15 19.23 -3.28
N TRP A 133 -8.68 18.07 -3.66
CA TRP A 133 -7.93 16.82 -3.72
C TRP A 133 -7.87 16.29 -5.14
N THR A 134 -6.66 16.04 -5.63
CA THR A 134 -6.44 15.47 -6.97
C THR A 134 -6.13 13.99 -6.85
N ASN A 135 -7.00 13.14 -7.41
CA ASN A 135 -6.76 11.71 -7.51
C ASN A 135 -6.02 11.36 -8.81
N THR A 136 -4.97 10.56 -8.71
CA THR A 136 -4.27 9.99 -9.87
C THR A 136 -3.96 8.52 -9.62
N GLU A 137 -4.17 7.66 -10.62
CA GLU A 137 -3.71 6.28 -10.56
C GLU A 137 -2.18 6.21 -10.58
N ILE A 138 -1.60 5.41 -9.69
CA ILE A 138 -0.17 5.19 -9.63
C ILE A 138 0.22 4.15 -10.67
N CYS A 139 1.02 4.56 -11.66
CA CYS A 139 1.66 3.63 -12.58
C CYS A 139 2.95 3.08 -11.97
N LEU A 140 3.02 1.75 -11.85
CA LEU A 140 4.27 1.06 -11.53
C LEU A 140 5.15 1.11 -12.78
N GLY A 141 6.35 1.65 -12.66
CA GLY A 141 7.24 1.93 -13.80
C GLY A 141 7.50 0.73 -14.73
N THR A 142 8.08 0.97 -15.91
CA THR A 142 8.44 -0.13 -16.81
C THR A 142 9.64 -0.92 -16.28
N LYS A 143 9.95 -2.06 -16.90
CA LYS A 143 11.13 -2.88 -16.56
C LYS A 143 12.45 -2.11 -16.68
N ASP A 144 12.50 -1.09 -17.52
CA ASP A 144 13.70 -0.26 -17.72
C ASP A 144 13.97 0.64 -16.52
N ILE A 145 12.91 1.08 -15.82
CA ILE A 145 13.01 1.88 -14.59
C ILE A 145 13.20 0.95 -13.38
N CYS A 146 12.48 -0.18 -13.35
CA CYS A 146 12.51 -1.15 -12.26
C CYS A 146 13.64 -2.16 -12.45
N THR A 147 14.88 -1.71 -12.28
CA THR A 147 16.07 -2.58 -12.41
C THR A 147 16.45 -3.26 -11.09
N GLY A 148 17.19 -4.37 -11.17
CA GLY A 148 17.72 -5.08 -10.00
C GLY A 148 16.62 -5.78 -9.17
N ASN A 149 16.47 -5.38 -7.90
CA ASN A 149 15.53 -5.99 -6.95
C ASN A 149 14.16 -5.27 -6.90
N LEU A 150 13.91 -4.36 -7.85
CA LEU A 150 12.67 -3.60 -7.96
C LEU A 150 11.62 -4.37 -8.76
N TRP A 151 10.37 -4.31 -8.30
CA TRP A 151 9.24 -4.98 -8.93
C TRP A 151 8.23 -3.94 -9.39
N ASN A 152 7.78 -4.10 -10.63
CA ASN A 152 6.70 -3.30 -11.21
C ASN A 152 5.37 -4.05 -11.31
N PHE A 153 5.27 -5.19 -10.62
CA PHE A 153 4.04 -5.95 -10.53
C PHE A 153 3.94 -6.58 -9.15
N PHE A 154 2.72 -6.74 -8.68
CA PHE A 154 2.41 -7.42 -7.43
C PHE A 154 1.10 -8.20 -7.59
N PRO A 155 0.84 -9.21 -6.73
CA PRO A 155 -0.43 -9.89 -6.70
C PRO A 155 -1.60 -8.96 -6.45
N LYS A 156 -2.69 -9.15 -7.20
CA LYS A 156 -3.81 -8.22 -7.29
C LYS A 156 -4.44 -7.80 -5.95
N ASN A 157 -4.47 -8.66 -4.94
CA ASN A 157 -5.30 -8.41 -3.76
C ASN A 157 -4.52 -7.62 -2.70
N ILE A 158 -4.76 -6.30 -2.62
CA ILE A 158 -4.15 -5.41 -1.62
C ILE A 158 -4.92 -5.52 -0.30
N LEU A 159 -4.32 -6.18 0.69
CA LEU A 159 -4.96 -6.48 1.97
C LEU A 159 -4.92 -5.31 2.94
N SER A 160 -3.79 -4.61 3.01
CA SER A 160 -3.58 -3.49 3.91
C SER A 160 -2.31 -2.72 3.54
N PHE A 161 -2.10 -1.60 4.23
CA PHE A 161 -0.89 -0.79 4.20
C PHE A 161 -0.29 -0.70 5.61
N GLY A 162 1.01 -0.44 5.65
CA GLY A 162 1.75 -0.20 6.87
C GLY A 162 2.79 0.89 6.66
N GLU A 163 3.28 1.43 7.77
CA GLU A 163 4.30 2.47 7.81
C GLU A 163 5.33 2.03 8.87
N ASP A 164 6.62 2.20 8.60
CA ASP A 164 7.66 1.94 9.57
C ASP A 164 7.97 3.16 10.46
N GLU A 165 8.99 3.05 11.31
CA GLU A 165 9.43 4.17 12.16
C GLU A 165 10.04 5.33 11.35
N ALA A 166 10.51 5.04 10.14
CA ALA A 166 11.09 6.01 9.22
C ALA A 166 10.04 6.81 8.43
N GLY A 167 8.76 6.39 8.48
CA GLY A 167 7.69 6.93 7.63
C GLY A 167 7.63 6.31 6.24
N GLU A 168 8.42 5.27 5.96
CA GLU A 168 8.35 4.55 4.69
C GLU A 168 7.10 3.68 4.67
N VAL A 169 6.42 3.69 3.52
CA VAL A 169 5.13 3.01 3.36
C VAL A 169 5.34 1.64 2.71
N TYR A 170 4.58 0.68 3.21
CA TYR A 170 4.55 -0.70 2.78
C TYR A 170 3.11 -1.10 2.44
N MET A 171 2.95 -2.04 1.53
CA MET A 171 1.68 -2.72 1.26
C MET A 171 1.80 -4.22 1.54
N LEU A 172 0.73 -4.78 2.07
CA LEU A 172 0.52 -6.22 2.22
C LEU A 172 -0.42 -6.70 1.12
N VAL A 173 -0.01 -7.74 0.40
CA VAL A 173 -0.80 -8.30 -0.70
C VAL A 173 -0.85 -9.81 -0.61
N THR A 174 -1.87 -10.40 -1.24
CA THR A 174 -2.00 -11.86 -1.42
C THR A 174 -2.32 -12.19 -2.87
N ASP A 175 -1.83 -13.33 -3.34
CA ASP A 175 -2.21 -13.92 -4.62
C ASP A 175 -3.60 -14.57 -4.58
N ILE A 176 -4.05 -15.01 -3.39
CA ILE A 176 -5.35 -15.65 -3.22
C ILE A 176 -6.17 -14.94 -2.15
N ALA A 177 -7.32 -14.40 -2.56
CA ALA A 177 -8.34 -13.81 -1.69
C ALA A 177 -9.11 -14.91 -0.93
N SER A 178 -8.46 -15.58 0.02
CA SER A 178 -9.09 -16.63 0.86
C SER A 178 -8.59 -16.58 2.30
N SER A 179 -9.50 -16.79 3.25
CA SER A 179 -9.18 -16.86 4.69
C SER A 179 -8.38 -18.07 5.10
N SER A 180 -8.41 -19.12 4.29
CA SER A 180 -7.60 -20.31 4.47
C SER A 180 -6.22 -20.21 3.83
N HIS A 181 -5.97 -19.18 3.03
CA HIS A 181 -4.68 -19.00 2.37
C HIS A 181 -3.70 -18.29 3.30
N THR A 182 -2.54 -18.89 3.51
CA THR A 182 -1.49 -18.40 4.41
C THR A 182 -0.35 -17.66 3.70
N GLY A 183 -0.42 -17.53 2.37
CA GLY A 183 0.53 -16.77 1.57
C GLY A 183 0.21 -15.28 1.57
N GLY A 184 1.22 -14.47 1.81
CA GLY A 184 1.15 -13.01 1.70
C GLY A 184 2.53 -12.46 1.43
N LYS A 185 2.60 -11.29 0.80
CA LYS A 185 3.85 -10.59 0.49
C LYS A 185 3.77 -9.16 1.01
N ILE A 186 4.86 -8.71 1.60
CA ILE A 186 5.05 -7.31 1.99
C ILE A 186 6.00 -6.67 1.01
N PHE A 187 5.71 -5.42 0.72
CA PHE A 187 6.17 -4.73 -0.46
C PHE A 187 6.36 -3.26 -0.06
N ARG A 188 7.59 -2.76 -0.10
CA ARG A 188 7.91 -1.36 0.28
C ARG A 188 7.83 -0.44 -0.93
N PHE A 189 7.18 0.70 -0.82
CA PHE A 189 7.16 1.71 -1.86
C PHE A 189 8.51 2.41 -2.06
N VAL A 190 8.86 2.72 -3.30
CA VAL A 190 10.15 3.26 -3.76
C VAL A 190 9.92 4.20 -4.94
N ASP A 191 10.41 5.44 -4.89
CA ASP A 191 10.53 6.29 -6.10
C ASP A 191 11.93 6.07 -6.73
N PRO A 192 12.04 5.47 -7.93
CA PRO A 192 13.31 5.29 -8.63
C PRO A 192 13.92 6.59 -9.15
N ASN A 193 13.11 7.64 -9.36
CA ASN A 193 13.55 8.85 -10.04
C ASN A 193 14.35 9.75 -9.11
N LYS A 194 14.03 9.72 -7.81
CA LYS A 194 14.73 10.49 -6.80
C LYS A 194 14.75 9.76 -5.48
N ARG A 195 15.97 9.53 -5.01
CA ARG A 195 16.24 9.08 -3.65
C ARG A 195 16.81 10.25 -2.85
N GLY A 196 16.27 10.49 -1.66
CA GLY A 196 16.82 11.41 -0.68
C GLY A 196 18.21 10.98 -0.20
N ASN A 197 18.92 11.88 0.46
CA ASN A 197 20.24 11.58 1.01
C ASN A 197 20.11 10.57 2.17
N PRO A 198 20.67 9.35 2.07
CA PRO A 198 20.57 8.38 3.16
C PRO A 198 21.18 8.85 4.48
N GLU A 199 22.17 9.77 4.43
CA GLU A 199 22.80 10.35 5.62
C GLU A 199 21.92 11.37 6.35
N GLU A 200 20.89 11.90 5.69
CA GLU A 200 19.91 12.81 6.30
C GLU A 200 18.69 12.05 6.84
N CYS A 201 18.49 10.81 6.37
CA CYS A 201 17.38 9.95 6.76
C CYS A 201 17.74 9.04 7.94
N HIS A 202 18.23 9.64 9.04
CA HIS A 202 18.48 8.90 10.27
C HIS A 202 17.20 8.75 11.08
N VAL A 203 16.80 7.50 11.29
CA VAL A 203 15.77 7.15 12.26
C VAL A 203 16.46 6.83 13.57
N GLU A 204 16.20 7.62 14.61
CA GLU A 204 16.59 7.21 15.96
C GLU A 204 15.75 6.00 16.35
N GLU A 205 16.36 4.81 16.33
CA GLU A 205 15.74 3.60 16.86
C GLU A 205 15.47 3.80 18.34
N ARG A 206 14.21 4.07 18.69
CA ARG A 206 13.80 4.16 20.09
C ARG A 206 13.75 2.73 20.65
N PRO A 207 14.50 2.41 21.72
CA PRO A 207 14.39 1.11 22.35
C PRO A 207 12.96 0.93 22.85
N VAL A 208 12.23 -0.02 22.28
CA VAL A 208 10.90 -0.39 22.79
C VAL A 208 11.13 -1.31 23.99
N PRO A 209 10.72 -0.91 25.22
CA PRO A 209 10.82 -1.80 26.36
C PRO A 209 9.92 -3.02 26.14
N VAL A 210 10.53 -4.19 25.92
CA VAL A 210 9.81 -5.46 25.76
C VAL A 210 9.55 -6.04 27.15
N PHE A 211 8.28 -6.06 27.55
CA PHE A 211 7.86 -6.73 28.78
C PHE A 211 7.39 -8.15 28.43
N GLY A 212 8.23 -9.15 28.69
CA GLY A 212 7.88 -10.56 28.52
C GLY A 212 9.07 -11.46 28.21
N PRO A 213 8.90 -12.79 28.29
CA PRO A 213 9.92 -13.74 27.86
C PRO A 213 10.17 -13.58 26.34
N ILE A 214 11.45 -13.48 25.97
CA ILE A 214 11.88 -13.44 24.57
C ILE A 214 11.72 -14.86 24.00
N SER A 215 10.87 -15.03 22.99
CA SER A 215 10.81 -16.26 22.19
C SER A 215 11.79 -16.14 21.02
N PRO A 216 12.87 -16.93 20.99
CA PRO A 216 13.80 -16.93 19.86
C PRO A 216 13.05 -17.38 18.60
N PHE A 217 13.09 -16.56 17.56
CA PHE A 217 12.64 -16.96 16.23
C PHE A 217 13.83 -17.48 15.44
N GLU A 218 13.89 -18.80 15.24
CA GLU A 218 14.81 -19.42 14.28
C GLU A 218 14.07 -19.64 12.95
N PRO A 219 14.40 -18.91 11.88
CA PRO A 219 13.81 -19.18 10.57
C PRO A 219 14.27 -20.56 10.07
N SER A 220 13.32 -21.48 9.86
CA SER A 220 13.62 -22.73 9.17
C SER A 220 13.60 -22.52 7.65
N SER A 221 14.77 -22.60 7.02
CA SER A 221 14.85 -22.78 5.57
C SER A 221 14.42 -24.21 5.25
N ASN A 222 13.16 -24.42 4.87
CA ASN A 222 12.75 -25.70 4.30
C ASN A 222 13.31 -25.85 2.87
N GLU A 223 14.61 -26.10 2.75
CA GLU A 223 15.16 -26.76 1.56
C GLU A 223 14.81 -28.24 1.64
N LYS A 224 13.74 -28.64 0.93
CA LYS A 224 13.52 -30.05 0.63
C LYS A 224 14.53 -30.51 -0.42
N ASN A 225 15.77 -30.75 -0.01
CA ASN A 225 16.73 -31.50 -0.81
C ASN A 225 16.57 -32.99 -0.48
N GLY A 226 15.82 -33.69 -1.33
CA GLY A 226 15.83 -35.15 -1.37
C GLY A 226 17.17 -35.61 -1.93
N ALA A 227 18.12 -35.93 -1.06
CA ALA A 227 19.33 -36.66 -1.41
C ALA A 227 19.24 -38.08 -0.85
N THR A 228 18.84 -39.03 -1.70
CA THR A 228 19.18 -40.45 -1.50
C THR A 228 20.60 -40.66 -2.00
N THR A 229 21.45 -41.10 -1.09
CA THR A 229 22.81 -41.59 -1.30
C THR A 229 22.82 -42.85 -2.16
N ASP A 230 23.72 -42.92 -3.12
CA ASP A 230 24.55 -44.12 -3.34
C ASP A 230 25.85 -43.71 -4.02
N GLY A 231 26.96 -44.19 -3.46
CA GLY A 231 28.31 -43.83 -3.87
C GLY A 231 28.88 -44.77 -4.93
N GLN A 232 29.76 -44.24 -5.78
CA GLN A 232 30.89 -44.99 -6.32
C GLN A 232 31.97 -44.03 -6.84
N SER A 233 33.21 -44.38 -6.49
CA SER A 233 34.50 -43.76 -6.78
C SER A 233 34.91 -43.78 -8.26
N VAL A 234 35.78 -42.83 -8.68
CA VAL A 234 37.11 -43.03 -9.33
C VAL A 234 37.53 -41.77 -10.12
N GLY A 235 38.78 -41.31 -9.90
CA GLY A 235 39.74 -40.91 -10.95
C GLY A 235 39.72 -39.50 -11.57
N GLU A 236 40.65 -38.64 -11.13
CA GLU A 236 41.75 -38.03 -11.90
C GLU A 236 41.48 -37.41 -13.31
N GLU A 237 41.64 -36.08 -13.46
CA GLU A 237 42.69 -35.46 -14.29
C GLU A 237 42.59 -33.91 -14.32
N ASP A 238 43.77 -33.29 -14.24
CA ASP A 238 44.10 -31.88 -14.50
C ASP A 238 44.04 -31.59 -16.02
N VAL A 239 44.07 -30.30 -16.44
CA VAL A 239 44.56 -29.74 -17.73
C VAL A 239 43.80 -28.45 -18.12
N THR A 240 44.44 -27.32 -17.80
CA THR A 240 44.68 -26.07 -18.57
C THR A 240 43.61 -25.43 -19.51
N LYS A 241 43.41 -24.11 -19.31
CA LYS A 241 43.00 -23.05 -20.28
C LYS A 241 43.98 -22.95 -21.50
N PRO A 242 43.70 -22.26 -22.64
CA PRO A 242 43.03 -20.94 -22.74
C PRO A 242 42.23 -20.56 -24.01
N ASP A 243 41.53 -19.42 -23.86
CA ASP A 243 41.22 -18.30 -24.78
C ASP A 243 40.82 -18.51 -26.25
N SER A 244 39.66 -17.96 -26.61
CA SER A 244 39.52 -16.76 -27.47
C SER A 244 38.06 -16.57 -27.87
N VAL A 245 37.59 -15.33 -28.08
CA VAL A 245 36.76 -14.94 -29.24
C VAL A 245 36.59 -13.42 -29.33
N LEU A 246 36.90 -12.98 -30.55
CA LEU A 246 36.75 -11.72 -31.27
C LEU A 246 35.66 -10.71 -30.90
N THR A 247 36.08 -9.46 -31.07
CA THR A 247 35.37 -8.20 -31.33
C THR A 247 34.71 -8.09 -32.72
N THR A 248 33.63 -7.30 -32.84
CA THR A 248 33.30 -6.27 -33.90
C THR A 248 31.83 -5.81 -33.69
N SER A 249 31.48 -4.54 -33.38
CA SER A 249 31.35 -3.29 -34.19
C SER A 249 30.35 -3.41 -35.37
N ARG A 250 29.47 -2.48 -35.77
CA ARG A 250 29.01 -1.14 -35.36
C ARG A 250 27.89 -0.71 -36.36
N SER A 251 26.96 0.18 -35.93
CA SER A 251 26.23 1.20 -36.75
C SER A 251 25.11 0.72 -37.73
N ASN A 252 24.03 1.43 -38.10
CA ASN A 252 23.48 2.78 -37.84
C ASN A 252 22.03 2.86 -38.40
N ASN A 253 21.16 3.68 -37.77
CA ASN A 253 20.05 4.58 -38.23
C ASN A 253 19.13 4.16 -39.43
N ILE A 254 17.86 4.58 -39.60
CA ILE A 254 17.12 5.87 -39.47
C ILE A 254 15.60 5.51 -39.48
N HIS A 255 14.65 6.06 -38.69
CA HIS A 255 13.80 7.24 -38.97
C HIS A 255 12.80 7.50 -37.83
N ALA A 256 12.71 8.76 -37.42
CA ALA A 256 11.80 9.30 -36.42
C ALA A 256 10.56 9.93 -37.06
N VAL A 257 9.42 9.84 -36.37
CA VAL A 257 8.24 10.70 -36.53
C VAL A 257 7.98 11.34 -35.16
N PRO A 258 7.95 12.68 -35.02
CA PRO A 258 7.88 13.33 -33.71
C PRO A 258 6.48 13.87 -33.42
N THR A 259 5.79 13.35 -32.40
CA THR A 259 4.71 14.12 -31.75
C THR A 259 4.38 13.53 -30.38
N LEU A 260 4.31 14.41 -29.36
CA LEU A 260 3.90 14.17 -27.97
C LEU A 260 4.84 13.31 -27.09
N CYS A 261 5.98 13.88 -26.70
CA CYS A 261 6.76 13.37 -25.56
C CYS A 261 7.20 14.49 -24.61
N LEU A 262 6.35 15.53 -24.42
CA LEU A 262 6.69 16.69 -23.59
C LEU A 262 5.67 17.05 -22.50
N THR A 263 4.81 16.12 -22.12
CA THR A 263 4.01 16.24 -20.89
C THR A 263 3.77 14.84 -20.36
N LEU A 264 4.44 14.48 -19.26
CA LEU A 264 4.05 13.52 -18.21
C LEU A 264 5.32 13.14 -17.41
N LEU A 265 5.85 14.10 -16.66
CA LEU A 265 6.61 13.82 -15.44
C LEU A 265 5.58 13.43 -14.37
N THR A 266 5.05 12.21 -14.44
CA THR A 266 4.27 11.61 -13.35
C THR A 266 5.22 10.72 -12.56
N ALA A 267 5.42 11.05 -11.28
CA ALA A 267 6.19 10.23 -10.34
C ALA A 267 5.71 8.78 -10.39
N SER A 268 6.61 7.86 -10.74
CA SER A 268 6.35 6.41 -10.73
C SER A 268 6.75 5.87 -9.37
N LEU A 269 5.85 5.26 -8.60
CA LEU A 269 6.23 4.45 -7.42
C LEU A 269 6.52 3.00 -7.85
N ILE A 270 7.42 2.36 -7.11
CA ILE A 270 7.94 1.00 -7.32
C ILE A 270 7.95 0.26 -5.99
N VAL A 271 8.12 -1.07 -6.01
CA VAL A 271 8.08 -1.89 -4.81
C VAL A 271 9.28 -2.84 -4.64
N THR A 272 9.81 -3.08 -3.42
CA THR A 272 10.93 -4.02 -3.12
C THR A 272 10.57 -5.34 -2.40
N LYS A 273 11.49 -6.33 -2.48
CA LYS A 273 11.55 -7.66 -1.81
C LYS A 273 11.52 -7.65 -0.26
N PRO A 274 11.38 -8.82 0.42
CA PRO A 274 11.15 -8.91 1.87
C PRO A 274 12.39 -8.55 2.70
N LEU A 275 12.08 -8.22 3.95
CA LEU A 275 12.75 -7.26 4.79
C LEU A 275 13.98 -7.80 5.58
N SER A 276 14.95 -6.92 5.86
CA SER A 276 16.11 -7.07 6.74
C SER A 276 15.78 -6.85 8.25
N SER A 277 16.73 -7.08 9.14
CA SER A 277 16.48 -7.25 10.59
C SER A 277 15.89 -6.06 11.35
N SER A 278 15.97 -4.82 10.85
CA SER A 278 15.35 -3.62 11.47
C SER A 278 13.86 -3.46 11.16
N GLU A 279 13.34 -4.23 10.20
CA GLU A 279 11.96 -4.13 9.70
C GLU A 279 11.00 -5.11 10.42
N ARG A 280 11.42 -5.68 11.55
CA ARG A 280 10.69 -6.69 12.33
C ARG A 280 9.54 -6.14 13.19
N LEU A 281 9.47 -4.83 13.43
CA LEU A 281 8.39 -4.22 14.24
C LEU A 281 7.07 -4.09 13.45
N VAL A 282 7.16 -3.82 12.14
CA VAL A 282 6.00 -3.76 11.23
C VAL A 282 5.22 -5.09 11.26
N MET A 283 5.93 -6.22 11.38
CA MET A 283 5.35 -7.56 11.47
C MET A 283 4.46 -7.78 12.71
N PHE A 284 4.76 -7.16 13.85
CA PHE A 284 3.94 -7.34 15.07
C PHE A 284 2.57 -6.68 14.95
N GLY A 285 2.46 -5.55 14.25
CA GLY A 285 1.17 -4.94 13.90
C GLY A 285 0.36 -5.80 12.92
N PHE A 286 1.03 -6.47 11.98
CA PHE A 286 0.39 -7.35 10.99
C PHE A 286 -0.13 -8.68 11.57
N VAL A 287 0.53 -9.25 12.60
CA VAL A 287 0.08 -10.50 13.23
C VAL A 287 -1.23 -10.31 14.02
N ILE A 288 -1.46 -9.14 14.61
CA ILE A 288 -2.73 -8.81 15.27
C ILE A 288 -3.85 -8.62 14.22
N LEU A 289 -3.53 -8.03 13.06
CA LEU A 289 -4.47 -7.89 11.93
C LEU A 289 -4.88 -9.24 11.34
N LEU A 290 -3.98 -10.22 11.23
CA LEU A 290 -4.30 -11.54 10.65
C LEU A 290 -5.36 -12.33 11.46
N GLN A 291 -5.40 -12.16 12.79
CA GLN A 291 -6.47 -12.77 13.59
C GLN A 291 -7.83 -12.05 13.43
N GLY A 292 -7.82 -10.74 13.15
CA GLY A 292 -9.02 -10.01 12.73
C GLY A 292 -9.48 -10.37 11.31
N MET A 293 -8.55 -10.59 10.38
CA MET A 293 -8.82 -10.87 8.96
C MET A 293 -9.56 -12.19 8.73
N GLN A 294 -9.35 -13.22 9.57
CA GLN A 294 -10.12 -14.47 9.49
C GLN A 294 -11.62 -14.27 9.74
N TYR A 295 -12.01 -13.24 10.51
CA TYR A 295 -13.41 -12.91 10.74
C TYR A 295 -14.02 -12.13 9.56
N VAL A 296 -13.22 -11.28 8.91
CA VAL A 296 -13.71 -10.34 7.89
C VAL A 296 -13.63 -10.89 6.46
N GLN A 297 -12.79 -11.88 6.18
CA GLN A 297 -12.85 -12.59 4.90
C GLN A 297 -14.14 -13.39 4.73
N ARG A 298 -14.82 -13.82 5.82
CA ARG A 298 -16.16 -14.39 5.70
C ARG A 298 -17.16 -13.40 5.12
N THR A 299 -17.12 -12.14 5.57
CA THR A 299 -17.96 -11.08 5.00
C THR A 299 -17.57 -10.80 3.54
N ALA A 300 -16.30 -10.60 3.20
CA ALA A 300 -15.93 -10.33 1.80
C ALA A 300 -16.31 -11.48 0.83
N GLN A 301 -16.26 -12.73 1.28
CA GLN A 301 -16.56 -13.90 0.45
C GLN A 301 -18.07 -14.12 0.25
N ASP A 302 -18.89 -13.75 1.23
CA ASP A 302 -20.35 -13.69 1.09
C ASP A 302 -20.81 -12.57 0.13
N TYR A 303 -20.00 -11.52 -0.06
CA TYR A 303 -20.28 -10.39 -0.95
C TYR A 303 -19.92 -10.63 -2.43
N ILE A 304 -19.09 -11.62 -2.75
CA ILE A 304 -18.76 -11.96 -4.15
C ILE A 304 -19.82 -12.90 -4.77
N LEU A 305 -20.69 -13.48 -3.93
CA LEU A 305 -21.69 -14.49 -4.34
C LEU A 305 -23.12 -13.95 -4.49
N HIS A 306 -23.34 -12.64 -4.36
CA HIS A 306 -24.64 -11.96 -4.54
C HIS A 306 -24.50 -10.69 -5.38
#